data_AF-A0A9P2DQJ7-F1
#
_entry.id   AF-A0A9P2DQJ7-F1
#
_cell.length_a   1.000
_cell.length_b   1.000
_cell.length_c   1.000
_cell.angle_alpha   90.00
_cell.angle_beta   90.00
_cell.angle_gamma   90.00
#
_symmetry.space_group_name_H-M   'P 1'
#
loop_
_entity.id
_entity.type
_entity.pdbx_description
1 polymer ?
#
loop_
_entity_poly.entity_id
_entity_poly.type
_entity_poly.pdbx_seq_one_letter_code
_entity_poly.pdbx_strand_id
1 'polypeptide(L)'
;MKKRWVIVLGITVMTILGLGVKFYMDEEKLNEEMMNVVYSDEAKEVFEKRLTNLDAKAFTKEGIIQSYEINKESIERNPMGGINVTLIINKDLEWYITYTLGKYNGKLDGGGASISKELTKKLELKGS
;
A
#
# COMPACT_ATOMS: atom_id res chain seq x y z
N MET A 1 -30.43 -45.06 4.00
CA MET A 1 -29.20 -44.59 3.31
C MET A 1 -29.35 -43.16 2.75
N LYS A 2 -30.42 -42.85 2.00
CA LYS A 2 -30.67 -41.52 1.39
C LYS A 2 -30.71 -40.33 2.36
N LYS A 3 -31.36 -40.46 3.53
CA LYS A 3 -31.46 -39.39 4.55
C LYS A 3 -30.11 -38.98 5.16
N ARG A 4 -29.21 -39.95 5.37
CA ARG A 4 -27.85 -39.70 5.91
C ARG A 4 -27.00 -38.89 4.93
N TRP A 5 -27.13 -39.14 3.63
CA TRP A 5 -26.42 -38.40 2.59
C TRP A 5 -26.87 -36.95 2.49
N VAL A 6 -28.18 -36.68 2.58
CA VAL A 6 -28.71 -35.30 2.59
C VAL A 6 -28.19 -34.50 3.79
N ILE A 7 -28.11 -35.13 4.97
CA ILE A 7 -27.56 -34.49 6.18
C ILE A 7 -26.08 -34.16 6.01
N VAL A 8 -25.27 -35.10 5.50
CA VAL A 8 -23.84 -34.88 5.25
C VAL A 8 -23.63 -33.76 4.22
N LEU A 9 -24.41 -33.75 3.13
CA LEU A 9 -24.32 -32.73 2.09
C LEU A 9 -24.69 -31.34 2.61
N GLY A 10 -25.72 -31.25 3.46
CA GLY A 10 -26.11 -30.02 4.14
C GLY A 10 -25.02 -29.47 5.06
N ILE A 11 -24.37 -30.33 5.85
CA ILE A 11 -23.25 -29.94 6.73
C ILE A 11 -22.07 -29.43 5.90
N THR A 12 -21.69 -30.13 4.83
CA THR A 12 -20.59 -29.71 3.96
C THR A 12 -20.84 -28.34 3.33
N VAL A 13 -22.04 -28.10 2.80
CA VAL A 13 -22.41 -26.80 2.21
C VAL A 13 -22.38 -25.69 3.27
N MET A 14 -22.91 -25.94 4.47
CA MET A 14 -22.87 -24.95 5.56
C MET A 14 -21.43 -24.62 6.00
N THR A 15 -20.54 -25.62 6.06
CA THR A 15 -19.13 -25.37 6.41
C THR A 15 -18.40 -24.55 5.35
N ILE A 16 -18.64 -24.82 4.05
CA ILE A 16 -18.02 -24.07 2.95
C ILE A 16 -18.51 -22.61 2.96
N LEU A 17 -19.83 -22.40 3.12
CA LEU A 17 -20.41 -21.06 3.18
C LEU A 17 -19.91 -20.29 4.41
N GLY A 18 -19.87 -20.93 5.59
CA GLY A 18 -19.40 -20.30 6.82
C GLY A 18 -17.91 -19.90 6.77
N LEU A 19 -17.06 -20.76 6.21
CA LEU A 19 -15.64 -20.43 6.00
C LEU A 19 -15.48 -19.30 4.97
N GLY A 20 -16.19 -19.37 3.85
CA GLY A 20 -16.12 -18.34 2.80
C GLY A 20 -16.50 -16.94 3.29
N VAL A 21 -17.59 -16.82 4.07
CA VAL A 21 -18.01 -15.54 4.66
C VAL A 21 -16.94 -14.99 5.61
N LYS A 22 -16.35 -15.85 6.45
CA LYS A 22 -15.30 -15.42 7.38
C LYS A 22 -14.06 -14.90 6.65
N PHE A 23 -13.59 -15.63 5.63
CA PHE A 23 -12.42 -15.21 4.84
C PHE A 23 -12.65 -13.86 4.16
N TYR A 24 -13.84 -13.65 3.58
CA TYR A 24 -14.18 -12.38 2.94
C TYR A 24 -14.18 -11.21 3.93
N MET A 25 -14.81 -11.38 5.10
CA MET A 25 -14.83 -10.34 6.15
C MET A 25 -13.42 -10.02 6.68
N ASP A 26 -12.58 -11.04 6.84
CA ASP A 26 -11.20 -10.85 7.31
C ASP A 26 -10.38 -10.06 6.27
N GLU A 27 -10.56 -10.32 4.97
CA GLU A 27 -9.89 -9.60 3.89
C GLU A 27 -10.36 -8.13 3.77
N GLU A 28 -11.67 -7.88 3.85
CA GLU A 28 -12.23 -6.54 3.85
C GLU A 28 -11.70 -5.70 5.02
N LYS A 29 -11.69 -6.26 6.22
CA LYS A 29 -11.16 -5.60 7.41
C LYS A 29 -9.67 -5.29 7.29
N LEU A 30 -8.88 -6.21 6.75
CA LEU A 30 -7.46 -5.97 6.50
C LEU A 30 -7.25 -4.83 5.50
N ASN A 31 -8.05 -4.78 4.44
CA ASN A 31 -8.00 -3.70 3.45
C ASN A 31 -8.36 -2.34 4.07
N GLU A 32 -9.38 -2.28 4.92
CA GLU A 32 -9.75 -1.07 5.66
C GLU A 32 -8.63 -0.62 6.62
N GLU A 33 -8.04 -1.55 7.39
CA GLU A 33 -6.93 -1.24 8.29
C GLU A 33 -5.72 -0.68 7.53
N MET A 34 -5.36 -1.28 6.38
CA MET A 34 -4.28 -0.77 5.54
C MET A 34 -4.59 0.63 4.99
N MET A 35 -5.81 0.84 4.51
CA MET A 35 -6.27 2.15 4.03
C MET A 35 -6.14 3.22 5.12
N ASN A 36 -6.61 2.92 6.34
CA ASN A 36 -6.54 3.83 7.47
C ASN A 36 -5.09 4.20 7.83
N VAL A 37 -4.16 3.24 7.74
CA VAL A 37 -2.74 3.51 7.98
C VAL A 37 -2.15 4.37 6.86
N VAL A 38 -2.36 4.01 5.59
CA VAL A 38 -1.78 4.72 4.44
C VAL A 38 -2.26 6.17 4.34
N TYR A 39 -3.52 6.44 4.71
CA TYR A 39 -4.11 7.78 4.70
C TYR A 39 -3.99 8.51 6.05
N SER A 40 -3.28 7.96 7.03
CA SER A 40 -3.06 8.64 8.31
C SER A 40 -2.11 9.83 8.18
N ASP A 41 -2.23 10.78 9.10
CA ASP A 41 -1.29 11.92 9.19
C ASP A 41 0.16 11.45 9.41
N GLU A 42 0.36 10.36 10.15
CA GLU A 42 1.69 9.77 10.37
C GLU A 42 2.31 9.27 9.06
N ALA A 43 1.53 8.60 8.20
CA ALA A 43 1.99 8.17 6.88
C ALA A 43 2.29 9.36 5.97
N LYS A 44 1.44 10.40 6.01
CA LYS A 44 1.66 11.65 5.29
C LYS A 44 3.00 12.29 5.66
N GLU A 45 3.31 12.40 6.95
CA GLU A 45 4.60 12.93 7.43
C GLU A 45 5.78 12.11 6.90
N VAL A 46 5.66 10.78 6.91
CA VAL A 46 6.69 9.88 6.36
C VAL A 46 6.89 10.13 4.87
N PHE A 47 5.81 10.21 4.08
CA PHE A 47 5.88 10.47 2.65
C PHE A 47 6.52 11.82 2.35
N GLU A 48 6.03 12.89 2.96
CA GLU A 48 6.53 14.25 2.72
C GLU A 48 8.00 14.36 3.11
N LYS A 49 8.41 13.80 4.25
CA LYS A 49 9.82 13.76 4.64
C LYS A 49 10.69 13.03 3.62
N ARG A 50 10.25 11.88 3.12
CA ARG A 50 11.00 11.10 2.11
C ARG A 50 11.09 11.85 0.79
N LEU A 51 10.02 12.49 0.35
CA LEU A 51 9.97 13.29 -0.87
C LEU A 51 10.87 14.53 -0.76
N THR A 52 10.85 15.24 0.37
CA THR A 52 11.75 16.38 0.61
C THR A 52 13.23 15.97 0.69
N ASN A 53 13.52 14.74 1.14
CA ASN A 53 14.90 14.23 1.10
C ASN A 53 15.38 13.92 -0.33
N LEU A 54 14.47 13.56 -1.23
CA LEU A 54 14.79 13.35 -2.66
C LEU A 54 14.89 14.68 -3.42
N ASP A 55 14.07 15.64 -3.05
CA ASP A 55 14.05 16.99 -3.61
C ASP A 55 13.89 18.01 -2.48
N ALA A 56 14.97 18.70 -2.12
CA ALA A 56 14.96 19.70 -1.06
C ALA A 56 13.98 20.86 -1.29
N LYS A 57 13.50 21.05 -2.53
CA LYS A 57 12.50 22.04 -2.91
C LYS A 57 11.13 21.40 -3.18
N ALA A 58 10.89 20.17 -2.72
CA ALA A 58 9.61 19.51 -2.89
C ALA A 58 8.44 20.39 -2.42
N PHE A 59 7.30 20.28 -3.09
CA PHE A 59 6.07 21.03 -2.84
C PHE A 59 6.18 22.55 -3.08
N THR A 60 7.19 22.97 -3.84
CA THR A 60 7.34 24.35 -4.32
C THR A 60 7.35 24.40 -5.85
N LYS A 61 7.23 25.59 -6.44
CA LYS A 61 7.26 25.75 -7.91
C LYS A 61 8.66 25.49 -8.49
N GLU A 62 9.68 25.65 -7.67
CA GLU A 62 11.09 25.46 -8.00
C GLU A 62 11.54 23.99 -7.85
N GLY A 63 10.73 23.14 -7.20
CA GLY A 63 10.98 21.71 -7.05
C GLY A 63 10.57 20.91 -8.27
N ILE A 64 11.22 19.76 -8.43
CA ILE A 64 10.84 18.70 -9.39
C ILE A 64 9.61 17.97 -8.87
N ILE A 65 9.56 17.66 -7.57
CA ILE A 65 8.41 17.04 -6.90
C ILE A 65 7.49 18.16 -6.41
N GLN A 66 6.42 18.47 -7.12
CA GLN A 66 5.51 19.58 -6.76
C GLN A 66 4.25 19.09 -6.05
N SER A 67 3.82 17.87 -6.33
CA SER A 67 2.67 17.22 -5.70
C SER A 67 2.81 15.70 -5.77
N TYR A 68 2.02 15.00 -4.95
CA TYR A 68 1.90 13.55 -5.03
C TYR A 68 0.44 13.13 -4.78
N GLU A 69 0.09 11.95 -5.30
CA GLU A 69 -1.18 11.28 -5.06
C GLU A 69 -0.91 9.82 -4.70
N ILE A 70 -1.68 9.27 -3.76
CA ILE A 70 -1.58 7.85 -3.39
C ILE A 70 -2.34 7.03 -4.43
N ASN A 71 -1.67 6.10 -5.10
CA ASN A 71 -2.34 5.11 -5.94
C ASN A 71 -3.05 4.09 -5.04
N LYS A 72 -4.36 4.25 -4.87
CA LYS A 72 -5.19 3.40 -4.02
C LYS A 72 -5.11 1.91 -4.41
N GLU A 73 -5.03 1.60 -5.69
CA GLU A 73 -4.99 0.22 -6.19
C GLU A 73 -3.65 -0.47 -5.90
N SER A 74 -2.61 0.31 -5.59
CA SER A 74 -1.30 -0.23 -5.20
C SER A 74 -1.18 -0.56 -3.71
N ILE A 75 -2.20 -0.27 -2.91
CA ILE A 75 -2.18 -0.52 -1.47
C ILE A 75 -2.40 -2.01 -1.24
N GLU A 76 -1.32 -2.69 -0.89
CA GLU A 76 -1.33 -4.13 -0.66
C GLU A 76 -0.41 -4.51 0.51
N ARG A 77 -0.67 -5.67 1.09
CA ARG A 77 0.20 -6.22 2.13
C ARG A 77 1.51 -6.68 1.51
N ASN A 78 2.64 -6.20 2.02
CA ASN A 78 3.94 -6.71 1.61
C ASN A 78 4.16 -8.11 2.25
N PRO A 79 4.50 -9.16 1.47
CA PRO A 79 4.78 -10.50 2.00
C PRO A 79 5.91 -10.55 3.04
N MET A 80 6.88 -9.64 2.95
CA MET A 80 7.97 -9.47 3.91
C MET A 80 7.58 -8.62 5.13
N GLY A 81 6.33 -8.15 5.20
CA GLY A 81 5.79 -7.32 6.26
C GLY A 81 5.64 -5.84 5.86
N GLY A 82 4.63 -5.19 6.43
CA GLY A 82 4.26 -3.81 6.09
C GLY A 82 3.24 -3.73 4.96
N ILE A 83 3.07 -2.52 4.42
CA ILE A 83 2.10 -2.16 3.39
C ILE A 83 2.85 -1.54 2.22
N ASN A 84 2.75 -2.14 1.04
CA ASN A 84 3.24 -1.51 -0.18
C ASN A 84 2.27 -0.40 -0.60
N VAL A 85 2.83 0.72 -1.05
CA VAL A 85 2.06 1.86 -1.57
C VAL A 85 2.89 2.59 -2.62
N THR A 86 2.25 2.98 -3.71
CA THR A 86 2.84 3.79 -4.76
C THR A 86 2.30 5.21 -4.69
N LEU A 87 3.20 6.19 -4.67
CA LEU A 87 2.90 7.61 -4.84
C LEU A 87 3.13 7.99 -6.30
N ILE A 88 2.12 8.57 -6.94
CA ILE A 88 2.21 9.18 -8.27
C ILE A 88 2.60 10.64 -8.10
N ILE A 89 3.69 11.05 -8.73
CA ILE A 89 4.27 12.38 -8.59
C ILE A 89 3.74 13.28 -9.72
N ASN A 90 3.32 14.49 -9.37
CA ASN A 90 2.83 15.50 -10.32
C ASN A 90 1.72 15.02 -11.27
N LYS A 91 0.94 14.00 -10.86
CA LYS A 91 -0.08 13.34 -11.69
C LYS A 91 0.47 12.69 -12.98
N ASP A 92 1.77 12.42 -13.03
CA ASP A 92 2.43 11.74 -14.14
C ASP A 92 2.61 10.26 -13.79
N LEU A 93 1.96 9.37 -14.54
CA LEU A 93 1.99 7.93 -14.29
C LEU A 93 3.37 7.31 -14.54
N GLU A 94 4.24 7.96 -15.29
CA GLU A 94 5.64 7.53 -15.46
C GLU A 94 6.50 7.98 -14.27
N TRP A 95 6.03 8.92 -13.44
CA TRP A 95 6.77 9.44 -12.30
C TRP A 95 6.15 8.91 -11.02
N TYR A 96 6.71 7.83 -10.50
CA TYR A 96 6.17 7.20 -9.30
C TYR A 96 7.28 6.74 -8.36
N ILE A 97 6.92 6.63 -7.09
CA ILE A 97 7.77 6.07 -6.04
C ILE A 97 6.95 5.03 -5.28
N THR A 98 7.46 3.81 -5.19
CA THR A 98 6.87 2.75 -4.38
C THR A 98 7.60 2.68 -3.05
N TYR A 99 6.85 2.66 -1.95
CA TYR A 99 7.32 2.49 -0.59
C TYR A 99 6.73 1.22 0.03
N THR A 100 7.47 0.62 0.96
CA THR A 100 6.87 -0.30 1.95
C THR A 100 6.75 0.44 3.28
N LEU A 101 5.54 0.83 3.67
CA LEU A 101 5.27 1.37 5.00
C LEU A 101 5.31 0.26 6.05
N GLY A 102 6.10 0.45 7.10
CA GLY A 102 6.22 -0.48 8.22
C GLY A 102 6.33 0.24 9.54
N LYS A 103 6.01 -0.44 10.64
CA LYS A 103 6.27 0.08 11.99
C LYS A 103 7.62 -0.40 12.49
N TYR A 104 8.49 0.53 12.83
CA TYR A 104 9.79 0.28 13.44
C TYR A 104 9.84 1.00 14.79
N ASN A 105 10.10 0.24 15.88
CA ASN A 105 10.07 0.77 17.26
C ASN A 105 8.78 1.52 17.62
N GLY A 106 7.63 1.06 17.10
CA GLY A 106 6.32 1.65 17.36
C GLY A 106 5.99 2.90 16.54
N LYS A 107 6.90 3.39 15.69
CA LYS A 107 6.66 4.50 14.76
C LYS A 107 6.57 4.00 13.32
N LEU A 108 5.71 4.61 12.52
CA LEU A 108 5.64 4.33 11.09
C LEU A 108 6.86 4.93 10.38
N ASP A 109 7.44 4.17 9.45
CA ASP A 109 8.51 4.64 8.57
C ASP A 109 8.42 3.95 7.21
N GLY A 110 9.06 4.54 6.21
CA GLY A 110 9.27 3.92 4.91
C GLY A 110 10.43 2.93 4.96
N GLY A 111 10.16 1.65 4.74
CA GLY A 111 11.17 0.62 4.52
C GLY A 111 11.81 0.74 3.14
N GLY A 112 11.74 -0.32 2.33
CA GLY A 112 12.24 -0.30 0.95
C GLY A 112 11.54 0.76 0.10
N ALA A 113 12.30 1.39 -0.79
CA ALA A 113 11.78 2.34 -1.77
C ALA A 113 12.33 2.06 -3.17
N SER A 114 11.49 2.22 -4.18
CA SER A 114 11.87 2.17 -5.60
C SER A 114 11.33 3.40 -6.31
N ILE A 115 12.15 4.03 -7.13
CA ILE A 115 11.81 5.26 -7.87
C ILE A 115 11.77 4.91 -9.35
N SER A 116 10.76 5.40 -10.08
CA SER A 116 10.68 5.17 -11.52
C SER A 116 11.92 5.70 -12.24
N LYS A 117 12.26 5.09 -13.38
CA LYS A 117 13.44 5.44 -14.16
C LYS A 117 13.38 6.88 -14.66
N GLU A 118 12.18 7.31 -15.05
CA GLU A 118 11.87 8.63 -15.58
C GLU A 118 12.07 9.69 -14.50
N LEU A 119 11.56 9.45 -13.29
CA LEU A 119 11.75 10.34 -12.15
C LEU A 119 13.20 10.37 -11.65
N THR A 120 13.88 9.21 -11.63
CA THR A 120 15.31 9.11 -11.27
C THR A 120 16.17 9.98 -12.19
N LYS A 121 15.92 9.95 -13.50
CA LYS A 121 16.61 10.81 -14.47
C LYS A 121 16.35 12.29 -14.23
N LYS A 122 15.10 12.65 -13.89
CA LYS A 122 14.71 14.04 -13.64
C LYS A 122 15.36 14.60 -12.37
N LEU A 123 15.45 13.78 -11.33
CA LEU A 123 16.10 14.11 -10.06
C LEU A 123 17.64 14.01 -10.13
N GLU A 124 18.22 13.64 -11.28
CA GLU A 124 19.66 13.43 -11.47
C GLU A 124 20.28 12.46 -10.45
N LEU A 125 19.47 11.54 -9.92
CA LEU A 125 19.93 10.52 -8.99
C LEU A 125 20.82 9.54 -9.74
N LYS A 126 22.00 9.24 -9.19
CA LYS A 126 22.86 8.20 -9.74
C LYS A 126 22.12 6.86 -9.62
N GLY A 127 21.78 6.26 -10.76
CA GLY A 127 21.29 4.88 -10.79
C GLY A 127 22.34 3.98 -10.15
N SER A 128 21.93 3.18 -9.18
CA SER A 128 22.78 2.16 -8.56
C SER A 128 22.92 0.93 -9.43
#